data_AF-A0A2A6RDY7-F1
#
_entry.id   AF-A0A2A6RDY7-F1
#
_cell.length_a   1.000
_cell.length_b   1.000
_cell.length_c   1.000
_cell.angle_alpha   90.00
_cell.angle_beta   90.00
_cell.angle_gamma   90.00
#
_symmetry.space_group_name_H-M   'P 1'
#
loop_
_entity.id
_entity.type
_entity.pdbx_description
1 polymer ?
#
loop_
_entity_poly.entity_id
_entity_poly.type
_entity_poly.pdbx_seq_one_letter_code
_entity_poly.pdbx_strand_id
1 'polypeptide(L)'
;MEREQPEIKLGDNKVYIDIFASRTIITAYRENERIAVEVKGFTGPSEMETLELRNHIIEVLSDEAKTIPLGEDDLEVALITDSIHDHYQILYLGWQGPHRTYTPFIHVRIVADKAYIERDGTEDGIATRLEARGVSRSQIVLAFHPPFKRPLTDYAVA
;
A
#
# COMPACT_ATOMS: atom_id res chain seq x y z
N MET A 1 36.97 -13.57 -7.74
CA MET A 1 36.35 -14.53 -8.69
C MET A 1 35.01 -13.93 -9.06
N GLU A 2 34.94 -13.24 -10.21
CA GLU A 2 33.67 -12.73 -10.73
C GLU A 2 32.74 -13.92 -10.94
N ARG A 3 31.57 -13.87 -10.34
CA ARG A 3 30.54 -14.91 -10.50
C ARG A 3 29.58 -14.40 -11.55
N GLU A 4 29.37 -15.18 -12.60
CA GLU A 4 28.43 -14.85 -13.68
C GLU A 4 27.02 -14.65 -13.09
N GLN A 5 26.41 -13.51 -13.43
CA GLN A 5 25.00 -13.28 -13.19
C GLN A 5 24.19 -13.94 -14.32
N PRO A 6 23.15 -14.74 -14.01
CA PRO A 6 22.33 -15.34 -15.05
C PRO A 6 21.55 -14.26 -15.83
N GLU A 7 21.72 -14.24 -17.16
CA GLU A 7 20.99 -13.36 -18.07
C GLU A 7 19.68 -14.03 -18.52
N ILE A 8 18.55 -13.34 -18.37
CA ILE A 8 17.27 -13.75 -18.97
C ILE A 8 16.88 -12.70 -20.02
N LYS A 9 16.60 -13.16 -21.25
CA LYS A 9 16.14 -12.28 -22.34
C LYS A 9 14.62 -12.23 -22.36
N LEU A 10 14.05 -11.03 -22.32
CA LEU A 10 12.63 -10.75 -22.53
C LEU A 10 12.50 -9.77 -23.70
N GLY A 11 12.35 -10.30 -24.92
CA GLY A 11 12.40 -9.48 -26.15
C GLY A 11 13.79 -8.88 -26.39
N ASP A 12 13.86 -7.58 -26.70
CA ASP A 12 15.11 -6.83 -26.91
C ASP A 12 15.75 -6.31 -25.60
N ASN A 13 15.09 -6.53 -24.45
CA ASN A 13 15.54 -6.01 -23.17
C ASN A 13 16.46 -7.01 -22.45
N LYS A 14 17.54 -6.49 -21.85
CA LYS A 14 18.45 -7.25 -20.98
C LYS A 14 18.05 -7.06 -19.51
N VAL A 15 17.94 -8.16 -18.78
CA VAL A 15 17.55 -8.19 -17.37
C VAL A 15 18.69 -8.82 -16.55
N TYR A 16 19.13 -8.12 -15.50
CA TYR A 16 20.14 -8.59 -14.56
C TYR A 16 19.50 -8.88 -13.21
N ILE A 17 19.68 -10.09 -12.69
CA ILE A 17 19.13 -10.54 -11.40
C ILE A 17 20.28 -10.67 -10.40
N ASP A 18 20.30 -9.81 -9.38
CA ASP A 18 21.13 -10.01 -8.19
C ASP A 18 20.34 -10.77 -7.13
N ILE A 19 20.78 -12.00 -6.86
CA ILE A 19 20.11 -12.95 -5.97
C ILE A 19 20.64 -12.90 -4.53
N PHE A 20 21.53 -11.95 -4.20
CA PHE A 20 22.22 -11.90 -2.90
C PHE A 20 21.90 -10.67 -2.03
N ALA A 21 21.07 -9.74 -2.51
CA ALA A 21 20.62 -8.60 -1.72
C ALA A 21 19.29 -8.91 -1.01
N SER A 22 19.12 -8.41 0.22
CA SER A 22 17.87 -8.46 0.99
C SER A 22 16.70 -7.71 0.34
N ARG A 23 16.92 -7.11 -0.84
CA ARG A 23 15.92 -6.67 -1.81
C ARG A 23 16.42 -7.04 -3.21
N THR A 24 15.64 -7.81 -3.96
CA THR A 24 15.93 -8.12 -5.37
C THR A 24 15.65 -6.87 -6.21
N ILE A 25 16.68 -6.06 -6.43
CA ILE A 25 16.62 -4.96 -7.40
C ILE A 25 17.07 -5.52 -8.73
N ILE A 26 16.15 -5.55 -9.71
CA ILE A 26 16.51 -5.73 -11.10
C ILE A 26 16.79 -4.36 -11.69
N THR A 27 17.93 -4.20 -12.35
CA THR A 27 18.15 -3.04 -13.23
C THR A 27 17.60 -3.40 -14.61
N ALA A 28 16.58 -2.68 -15.05
CA ALA A 28 16.09 -2.78 -16.42
C ALA A 28 16.38 -1.48 -17.17
N TYR A 29 16.39 -1.58 -18.51
CA TYR A 29 16.55 -0.45 -19.40
C TYR A 29 15.27 -0.27 -20.21
N ARG A 30 14.76 0.96 -20.26
CA ARG A 30 13.71 1.37 -21.21
C ARG A 30 14.34 2.39 -22.14
N GLU A 31 14.56 2.00 -23.39
CA GLU A 31 15.38 2.75 -24.34
C GLU A 31 16.79 3.00 -23.77
N ASN A 32 17.12 4.25 -23.39
CA ASN A 32 18.40 4.63 -22.77
C ASN A 32 18.30 5.01 -21.28
N GLU A 33 17.13 4.85 -20.65
CA GLU A 33 16.92 5.20 -19.24
C GLU A 33 17.09 3.98 -18.33
N ARG A 34 17.84 4.14 -17.24
CA ARG A 34 17.95 3.14 -16.17
C ARG A 34 16.71 3.21 -15.30
N ILE A 35 15.95 2.12 -15.25
CA ILE A 35 14.83 1.99 -14.33
C ILE A 35 15.17 0.97 -13.25
N ALA A 36 14.81 1.29 -12.00
CA ALA A 36 14.83 0.34 -10.91
C ALA A 36 13.54 -0.48 -10.97
N VAL A 37 13.67 -1.79 -11.09
CA VAL A 37 12.54 -2.72 -11.07
C VAL A 37 12.63 -3.51 -9.77
N GLU A 38 11.62 -3.31 -8.91
CA GLU A 38 11.43 -4.18 -7.75
C GLU A 38 10.87 -5.52 -8.23
N VAL A 39 11.60 -6.61 -7.97
CA VAL A 39 11.11 -7.94 -8.30
C VAL A 39 10.77 -8.70 -7.03
N LYS A 40 9.50 -9.05 -6.94
CA LYS A 40 8.96 -9.94 -5.92
C LYS A 40 8.77 -11.31 -6.58
N GLY A 41 9.38 -12.35 -6.00
CA GLY A 41 9.09 -13.72 -6.39
C GLY A 41 7.73 -14.14 -5.83
N PHE A 42 6.97 -14.94 -6.56
CA PHE A 42 5.63 -15.39 -6.14
C PHE A 42 5.46 -16.89 -6.35
N THR A 43 4.75 -17.55 -5.43
CA THR A 43 4.33 -18.95 -5.58
C THR A 43 2.84 -19.08 -5.29
N GLY A 44 2.01 -18.93 -6.32
CA GLY A 44 0.57 -19.29 -6.28
C GLY A 44 -0.40 -18.12 -6.52
N PRO A 45 -1.70 -18.43 -6.71
CA PRO A 45 -2.72 -17.46 -7.10
C PRO A 45 -3.14 -16.47 -5.98
N SER A 46 -3.11 -16.88 -4.70
CA SER A 46 -3.51 -16.00 -3.58
C SER A 46 -2.60 -14.78 -3.39
N GLU A 47 -1.32 -14.89 -3.78
CA GLU A 47 -0.38 -13.76 -3.70
C GLU A 47 -0.62 -12.70 -4.78
N MET A 48 -1.26 -13.06 -5.91
CA MET A 48 -1.65 -12.11 -6.95
C MET A 48 -2.81 -11.24 -6.50
N GLU A 49 -3.84 -11.85 -5.89
CA GLU A 49 -4.98 -11.13 -5.31
C GLU A 49 -4.53 -10.19 -4.19
N THR A 50 -3.60 -10.63 -3.34
CA THR A 50 -3.01 -9.77 -2.31
C THR A 50 -2.14 -8.67 -2.91
N LEU A 51 -1.39 -8.92 -3.99
CA LEU A 51 -0.66 -7.86 -4.69
C LEU A 51 -1.60 -6.79 -5.28
N GLU A 52 -2.69 -7.21 -5.92
CA GLU A 52 -3.71 -6.28 -6.43
C GLU A 52 -4.33 -5.49 -5.28
N LEU A 53 -4.69 -6.15 -4.17
CA LEU A 53 -5.23 -5.47 -2.99
C LEU A 53 -4.25 -4.42 -2.42
N ARG A 54 -2.96 -4.75 -2.33
CA ARG A 54 -1.91 -3.79 -1.93
C ARG A 54 -1.90 -2.57 -2.85
N ASN A 55 -1.91 -2.78 -4.15
CA ASN A 55 -1.89 -1.69 -5.12
C ASN A 55 -3.12 -0.79 -4.99
N HIS A 56 -4.31 -1.37 -4.88
CA HIS A 56 -5.53 -0.62 -4.65
C HIS A 56 -5.48 0.21 -3.35
N ILE A 57 -4.97 -0.36 -2.25
CA ILE A 57 -4.79 0.38 -0.99
C ILE A 57 -3.82 1.55 -1.16
N ILE A 58 -2.66 1.31 -1.76
CA ILE A 58 -1.64 2.35 -1.97
C ILE A 58 -2.19 3.47 -2.86
N GLU A 59 -2.91 3.14 -3.93
CA GLU A 59 -3.53 4.12 -4.83
C GLU A 59 -4.60 4.93 -4.12
N VAL A 60 -5.52 4.29 -3.38
CA VAL A 60 -6.56 4.99 -2.60
C VAL A 60 -5.94 5.96 -1.60
N LEU A 61 -4.93 5.52 -0.84
CA LEU A 61 -4.27 6.39 0.14
C LEU A 61 -3.44 7.48 -0.53
N SER A 62 -2.81 7.20 -1.68
CA SER A 62 -2.07 8.20 -2.44
C SER A 62 -2.98 9.28 -3.00
N ASP A 63 -4.17 8.92 -3.47
CA ASP A 63 -5.14 9.89 -3.97
C ASP A 63 -5.75 10.69 -2.83
N GLU A 64 -6.06 10.06 -1.70
CA GLU A 64 -6.55 10.75 -0.51
C GLU A 64 -5.52 11.72 0.08
N ALA A 65 -4.23 11.34 0.08
CA ALA A 65 -3.18 12.24 0.55
C ALA A 65 -3.10 13.55 -0.27
N LYS A 66 -3.47 13.52 -1.56
CA LYS A 66 -3.49 14.70 -2.44
C LYS A 66 -4.72 15.59 -2.24
N THR A 67 -5.81 15.05 -1.70
CA THR A 67 -7.06 15.80 -1.48
C THR A 67 -7.09 16.54 -0.16
N ILE A 68 -6.21 16.20 0.78
CA ILE A 68 -6.15 16.81 2.10
C ILE A 68 -5.58 18.24 1.95
N PRO A 69 -6.37 19.29 2.24
CA PRO A 69 -5.89 20.66 2.15
C PRO A 69 -4.92 20.92 3.30
N LEU A 70 -3.71 21.36 2.97
CA LEU A 70 -2.77 21.91 3.93
C LEU A 70 -3.06 23.43 4.03
N GLY A 71 -3.40 23.90 5.24
CA GLY A 71 -3.60 25.32 5.50
C GLY A 71 -2.28 26.09 5.62
N GLU A 72 -2.33 27.29 6.21
CA GLU A 72 -1.11 28.06 6.54
C GLU A 72 -0.34 27.53 7.76
N ASP A 73 -0.89 26.52 8.45
CA ASP A 73 -0.24 25.84 9.55
C ASP A 73 0.95 24.97 9.07
N ASP A 74 1.91 24.71 9.95
CA ASP A 74 3.05 23.80 9.72
C ASP A 74 2.61 22.34 9.84
N LEU A 75 1.60 21.94 9.05
CA LEU A 75 1.02 20.62 9.01
C LEU A 75 1.47 19.87 7.76
N GLU A 76 1.90 18.62 7.94
CA GLU A 76 2.30 17.72 6.87
C GLU A 76 1.37 16.51 6.80
N VAL A 77 1.22 15.98 5.58
CA VAL A 77 0.59 14.69 5.29
C VAL A 77 1.68 13.73 4.85
N ALA A 78 1.98 12.72 5.67
CA ALA A 78 2.93 11.67 5.32
C ALA A 78 2.21 10.38 4.95
N LEU A 79 2.43 9.89 3.73
CA LEU A 79 2.07 8.53 3.33
C LEU A 79 3.18 7.57 3.77
N ILE A 80 2.85 6.61 4.63
CA ILE A 80 3.77 5.60 5.16
C ILE A 80 3.31 4.24 4.67
N THR A 81 4.17 3.57 3.90
CA THR A 81 3.91 2.24 3.35
C THR A 81 4.96 1.25 3.84
N ASP A 82 4.48 0.17 4.44
CA ASP A 82 5.27 -1.00 4.78
C ASP A 82 4.70 -2.19 3.99
N SER A 83 5.31 -2.45 2.83
CA SER A 83 4.90 -3.55 1.96
C SER A 83 5.46 -4.91 2.38
N ILE A 84 6.30 -4.97 3.42
CA ILE A 84 6.83 -6.21 3.99
C ILE A 84 5.88 -6.74 5.06
N HIS A 85 5.36 -5.84 5.90
CA HIS A 85 4.44 -6.18 7.00
C HIS A 85 2.98 -5.80 6.72
N ASP A 86 2.69 -5.32 5.51
CA ASP A 86 1.35 -4.95 5.05
C ASP A 86 0.63 -3.91 5.91
N HIS A 87 1.32 -2.81 6.20
CA HIS A 87 0.76 -1.65 6.88
C HIS A 87 0.84 -0.39 6.02
N TYR A 88 -0.28 0.32 5.89
CA TYR A 88 -0.41 1.50 5.04
C TYR A 88 -1.13 2.60 5.80
N GLN A 89 -0.49 3.77 5.92
CA GLN A 89 -0.99 4.85 6.75
C GLN A 89 -0.86 6.21 6.06
N ILE A 90 -1.85 7.07 6.32
CA ILE A 90 -1.67 8.51 6.17
C ILE A 90 -1.53 9.07 7.58
N LEU A 91 -0.42 9.75 7.85
CA LEU A 91 -0.12 10.39 9.12
C LEU A 91 -0.22 11.91 8.98
N TYR A 92 -0.98 12.53 9.87
CA TYR A 92 -0.88 13.98 10.08
C TYR A 92 0.18 14.25 11.13
N LEU A 93 1.16 15.08 10.78
CA LEU A 93 2.25 15.45 11.67
C LEU A 93 2.59 16.92 11.46
N GLY A 94 2.83 17.67 12.53
CA GLY A 94 3.06 19.10 12.40
C GLY A 94 2.65 19.91 13.61
N TRP A 95 2.50 21.20 13.42
CA TRP A 95 2.02 22.15 14.41
C TRP A 95 0.89 23.00 13.83
N GLN A 96 -0.16 23.16 14.62
CA GLN A 96 -1.26 24.09 14.33
C GLN A 96 -1.26 25.13 15.44
N GLY A 97 -0.64 26.28 15.16
CA GLY A 97 -0.24 27.24 16.19
C GLY A 97 0.54 26.56 17.34
N PRO A 98 0.07 26.64 18.60
CA PRO A 98 0.76 26.04 19.75
C PRO A 98 0.50 24.54 19.94
N HIS A 99 -0.32 23.91 19.09
CA HIS A 99 -0.73 22.52 19.26
C HIS A 99 0.06 21.58 18.35
N ARG A 100 0.70 20.56 18.95
CA ARG A 100 1.36 19.49 18.19
C ARG A 100 0.30 18.54 17.62
N THR A 101 0.35 18.32 16.32
CA THR A 101 -0.41 17.26 15.64
C THR A 101 0.53 16.10 15.33
N TYR A 102 0.15 14.91 15.75
CA TYR A 102 0.81 13.64 15.44
C TYR A 102 -0.21 12.51 15.59
N THR A 103 -0.97 12.24 14.54
CA THR A 103 -2.06 11.25 14.57
C THR A 103 -2.16 10.53 13.24
N PRO A 104 -2.29 9.20 13.21
CA PRO A 104 -2.75 8.51 12.02
C PRO A 104 -4.09 9.12 11.61
N PHE A 105 -4.23 9.52 10.35
CA PHE A 105 -5.48 9.95 9.76
C PHE A 105 -6.24 8.74 9.20
N ILE A 106 -5.54 7.91 8.44
CA ILE A 106 -6.04 6.64 7.89
C ILE A 106 -5.01 5.55 8.22
N HIS A 107 -5.49 4.35 8.57
CA HIS A 107 -4.64 3.17 8.72
C HIS A 107 -5.35 1.93 8.17
N VAL A 108 -4.72 1.29 7.19
CA VAL A 108 -5.15 0.01 6.62
C VAL A 108 -4.03 -1.00 6.78
N ARG A 109 -4.37 -2.25 7.10
CA ARG A 109 -3.45 -3.39 7.03
C ARG A 109 -4.04 -4.52 6.19
N ILE A 110 -3.18 -5.38 5.64
CA ILE A 110 -3.65 -6.62 5.01
C ILE A 110 -3.45 -7.78 5.98
N VAL A 111 -4.50 -8.55 6.23
CA VAL A 111 -4.42 -9.81 6.97
C VAL A 111 -5.30 -10.85 6.30
N ALA A 112 -4.71 -12.02 6.03
CA ALA A 112 -5.36 -13.13 5.33
C ALA A 112 -6.10 -12.65 4.06
N ASP A 113 -5.40 -11.89 3.22
CA ASP A 113 -5.88 -11.37 1.93
C ASP A 113 -7.07 -10.38 2.03
N LYS A 114 -7.24 -9.73 3.20
CA LYS A 114 -8.27 -8.72 3.44
C LYS A 114 -7.72 -7.40 3.94
N ALA A 115 -8.31 -6.30 3.48
CA ALA A 115 -8.04 -4.95 3.94
C ALA A 115 -8.77 -4.68 5.26
N TYR A 116 -8.03 -4.69 6.36
CA TYR A 116 -8.49 -4.26 7.67
C TYR A 116 -8.29 -2.76 7.81
N ILE A 117 -9.39 -2.00 7.85
CA ILE A 117 -9.37 -0.56 8.06
C ILE A 117 -9.41 -0.30 9.56
N GLU A 118 -8.26 0.03 10.14
CA GLU A 118 -8.06 0.28 11.57
C GLU A 118 -8.49 1.67 11.98
N ARG A 119 -8.33 2.64 11.07
CA ARG A 119 -8.78 4.02 11.23
C ARG A 119 -9.15 4.61 9.89
N ASP A 120 -10.24 5.37 9.89
CA ASP A 120 -10.72 6.11 8.74
C ASP A 120 -11.17 7.49 9.19
N GLY A 121 -10.45 8.52 8.76
CA GLY A 121 -10.76 9.92 9.06
C GLY A 121 -11.59 10.63 7.99
N THR A 122 -12.02 9.91 6.95
CA THR A 122 -12.73 10.49 5.79
C THR A 122 -14.24 10.45 5.97
N GLU A 123 -14.95 11.32 5.26
CA GLU A 123 -16.42 11.33 5.24
C GLU A 123 -16.98 10.22 4.31
N ASP A 124 -16.42 10.08 3.11
CA ASP A 124 -16.85 9.08 2.11
C ASP A 124 -16.50 7.63 2.50
N GLY A 125 -15.47 7.46 3.33
CA GLY A 125 -14.96 6.17 3.75
C GLY A 125 -13.98 5.53 2.76
N ILE A 126 -12.85 5.04 3.28
CA ILE A 126 -11.85 4.26 2.55
C ILE A 126 -12.43 2.94 2.03
N ALA A 127 -13.37 2.33 2.77
CA ALA A 127 -14.07 1.13 2.31
C ALA A 127 -14.77 1.36 0.97
N THR A 128 -15.55 2.45 0.87
CA THR A 128 -16.25 2.87 -0.35
C THR A 128 -15.28 3.10 -1.52
N ARG A 129 -14.10 3.69 -1.25
CA ARG A 129 -13.09 3.98 -2.29
C ARG A 129 -12.36 2.73 -2.78
N LEU A 130 -12.20 1.72 -1.92
CA LEU A 130 -11.69 0.41 -2.30
C LEU A 130 -12.73 -0.34 -3.15
N GLU A 131 -14.01 -0.30 -2.77
CA GLU A 131 -15.11 -0.88 -3.56
C GLU A 131 -15.19 -0.26 -4.97
N ALA A 132 -15.06 1.06 -5.08
CA ALA A 132 -15.07 1.76 -6.36
C ALA A 132 -13.91 1.33 -7.30
N ARG A 133 -12.85 0.72 -6.74
CA ARG A 133 -11.73 0.13 -7.50
C ARG A 133 -11.86 -1.38 -7.69
N GLY A 134 -12.98 -1.99 -7.30
CA GLY A 134 -13.27 -3.41 -7.51
C GLY A 134 -12.88 -4.33 -6.35
N VAL A 135 -12.45 -3.80 -5.20
CA VAL A 135 -12.23 -4.64 -4.01
C VAL A 135 -13.58 -5.08 -3.45
N SER A 136 -13.79 -6.39 -3.33
CA SER A 136 -15.05 -6.92 -2.80
C SER A 136 -15.25 -6.55 -1.33
N ARG A 137 -16.50 -6.29 -0.92
CA ARG A 137 -16.85 -6.10 0.51
C ARG A 137 -16.42 -7.28 1.39
N SER A 138 -16.38 -8.49 0.83
CA SER A 138 -15.90 -9.69 1.54
C SER A 138 -14.39 -9.71 1.81
N GLN A 139 -13.64 -8.81 1.18
CA GLN A 139 -12.21 -8.58 1.38
C GLN A 139 -11.93 -7.33 2.23
N ILE A 140 -12.95 -6.62 2.70
CA ILE A 140 -12.79 -5.41 3.51
C ILE A 140 -13.33 -5.70 4.91
N VAL A 141 -12.55 -5.38 5.94
CA VAL A 141 -12.95 -5.49 7.34
C VAL A 141 -12.91 -4.10 7.96
N LEU A 142 -14.04 -3.63 8.49
CA LEU A 142 -14.11 -2.38 9.26
C LEU A 142 -13.55 -2.59 10.67
N ALA A 143 -12.23 -2.65 10.80
CA ALA A 143 -11.54 -3.06 12.02
C ALA A 143 -11.69 -2.05 13.17
N PHE A 144 -11.94 -0.77 12.86
CA PHE A 144 -12.33 0.27 13.83
C PHE A 144 -13.66 -0.04 14.54
N HIS A 145 -14.49 -0.93 14.00
CA HIS A 145 -15.63 -1.47 14.74
C HIS A 145 -15.20 -2.65 15.63
N PRO A 146 -15.71 -2.72 16.88
CA PRO A 146 -15.46 -3.86 17.74
C PRO A 146 -15.99 -5.15 17.09
N PRO A 147 -15.36 -6.32 17.32
CA PRO A 147 -15.68 -7.55 16.61
C PRO A 147 -17.17 -7.93 16.57
N PHE A 148 -17.90 -7.71 17.68
CA PHE A 148 -19.33 -8.04 17.77
C PHE A 148 -20.24 -7.16 16.90
N LYS A 149 -19.77 -5.98 16.45
CA LYS A 149 -20.53 -5.11 15.53
C LYS A 149 -20.27 -5.43 14.06
N ARG A 150 -19.16 -6.07 13.72
CA ARG A 150 -18.77 -6.33 12.32
C ARG A 150 -19.80 -7.20 11.57
N PRO A 151 -20.41 -8.24 12.18
CA PRO A 151 -21.49 -9.00 11.53
C PRO A 151 -22.76 -8.18 11.24
N LEU A 152 -22.91 -6.99 11.82
CA LEU A 152 -24.03 -6.08 11.58
C LEU A 152 -23.74 -5.10 10.43
N THR A 153 -22.60 -5.24 9.78
CA THR A 153 -22.18 -4.45 8.61
C THR A 153 -22.24 -5.31 7.36
N ASP A 154 -22.22 -4.67 6.18
CA ASP A 154 -22.18 -5.39 4.89
C ASP A 154 -20.77 -5.84 4.48
N TYR A 155 -19.79 -5.72 5.39
CA TYR A 155 -18.38 -6.03 5.18
C TYR A 155 -17.95 -7.33 5.89
N ALA A 156 -16.74 -7.79 5.63
CA ALA A 156 -16.21 -8.99 6.28
C ALA A 156 -16.01 -8.80 7.79
N VAL A 157 -16.14 -9.91 8.53
CA VAL A 157 -16.00 -9.95 9.99
C VAL A 157 -14.53 -10.06 10.42
N ALA A 158 -13.76 -10.82 9.64
CA ALA A 158 -12.34 -11.07 9.76
C ALA A 158 -11.79 -11.52 8.40
#